data_AF-A0A947JWU1-F1
#
_entry.id   AF-A0A947JWU1-F1
#
_cell.length_a   1.000
_cell.length_b   1.000
_cell.length_c   1.000
_cell.angle_alpha   90.00
_cell.angle_beta   90.00
_cell.angle_gamma   90.00
#
_symmetry.space_group_name_H-M   'P 1'
#
loop_
_entity.id
_entity.type
_entity.pdbx_description
1 polymer ?
#
loop_
_entity_poly.entity_id
_entity_poly.type
_entity_poly.pdbx_seq_one_letter_code
_entity_poly.pdbx_strand_id
1 'polypeptide(L)'
;MDLDTLLVRYFRTADLGMVGAETLASGIERCQVDLGLEQDRGKRFALWAMLYLLGSAPDLEAVFDKADDRDSARNFMDLLAASEGDGVG
;
A
#
# COMPACT_ATOMS: atom_id res chain seq x y z
N MET A 1 12.97 -0.86 -3.95
CA MET A 1 12.69 -0.49 -2.54
C MET A 1 12.00 -1.69 -1.94
N ASP A 2 12.46 -2.13 -0.77
CA ASP A 2 11.87 -3.27 -0.07
C ASP A 2 10.69 -2.81 0.79
N LEU A 3 9.64 -3.64 0.91
CA LEU A 3 8.47 -3.33 1.74
C LEU A 3 8.88 -3.14 3.21
N ASP A 4 9.79 -3.98 3.69
CA ASP A 4 10.32 -3.91 5.06
C ASP A 4 10.98 -2.55 5.33
N THR A 5 11.73 -2.03 4.35
CA THR A 5 12.37 -0.71 4.43
C THR A 5 11.33 0.42 4.49
N LEU A 6 10.23 0.30 3.75
CA LEU A 6 9.12 1.25 3.83
C LEU A 6 8.49 1.20 5.22
N LEU A 7 8.20 0.00 5.74
CA LEU A 7 7.57 -0.16 7.05
C LEU A 7 8.40 0.45 8.17
N VAL A 8 9.70 0.16 8.20
CA VAL A 8 10.63 0.77 9.16
C VAL A 8 10.69 2.30 9.00
N ARG A 9 10.60 2.82 7.77
CA ARG A 9 10.66 4.27 7.50
C ARG A 9 9.43 5.02 8.03
N TYR A 10 8.23 4.47 7.86
CA TYR A 10 6.98 5.15 8.27
C TYR A 10 6.52 4.75 9.68
N PHE A 11 6.67 3.48 10.07
CA PHE A 11 6.16 2.92 11.32
C PHE A 11 7.27 2.64 12.35
N ARG A 12 8.54 2.91 12.04
CA ARG A 12 9.73 2.68 12.90
C ARG A 12 10.06 1.20 13.15
N THR A 13 9.24 0.29 12.63
CA THR A 13 9.38 -1.16 12.72
C THR A 13 8.79 -1.81 11.48
N ALA A 14 9.28 -2.99 11.13
CA ALA A 14 8.67 -3.86 10.12
C ALA A 14 7.50 -4.67 10.68
N ASP A 15 7.44 -4.81 12.01
CA ASP A 15 6.38 -5.54 12.70
C ASP A 15 5.21 -4.61 13.05
N LEU A 16 4.17 -4.63 12.22
CA LEU A 16 2.97 -3.83 12.41
C LEU A 16 2.16 -4.25 13.66
N GLY A 17 2.32 -5.47 14.15
CA GLY A 17 1.67 -5.95 15.39
C GLY A 17 2.22 -5.27 16.64
N MET A 18 3.46 -4.78 16.57
CA MET A 18 4.12 -4.01 17.63
C MET A 18 3.81 -2.51 17.58
N VAL A 19 3.13 -2.04 16.53
CA VAL A 19 2.82 -0.61 16.33
C VAL A 19 1.53 -0.26 17.05
N GLY A 20 1.59 0.72 17.96
CA GLY A 20 0.38 1.27 18.59
C GLY A 20 -0.53 1.95 17.58
N ALA A 21 -1.85 1.92 17.81
CA ALA A 21 -2.86 2.47 16.89
C ALA A 21 -2.61 3.92 16.48
N GLU A 22 -2.07 4.76 17.38
CA GLU A 22 -1.76 6.16 17.10
C GLU A 22 -0.57 6.32 16.13
N THR A 23 0.48 5.51 16.30
CA THR A 23 1.63 5.45 15.38
C THR A 23 1.23 4.88 14.03
N LEU A 24 0.35 3.87 14.02
CA LEU A 24 -0.19 3.28 12.80
C LEU A 24 -0.98 4.32 12.00
N ALA A 25 -1.91 5.02 12.64
CA ALA A 25 -2.68 6.09 12.00
C ALA A 25 -1.76 7.19 11.44
N SER A 26 -0.81 7.67 12.25
CA SER A 26 0.15 8.70 11.82
C SER A 26 1.02 8.24 10.65
N GLY A 27 1.42 6.96 10.63
CA GLY A 27 2.19 6.36 9.54
C GLY A 27 1.38 6.27 8.25
N ILE A 28 0.11 5.83 8.35
CA ILE A 28 -0.83 5.77 7.22
C ILE A 28 -1.05 7.16 6.62
N GLU A 29 -1.33 8.17 7.44
CA GLU A 29 -1.50 9.55 6.98
C GLU A 29 -0.25 10.04 6.22
N ARG A 30 0.93 9.76 6.77
CA ARG A 30 2.20 10.14 6.14
C ARG A 30 2.43 9.42 4.82
N CYS A 31 2.08 8.14 4.73
CA CYS A 31 2.12 7.38 3.48
C CYS A 31 1.15 7.93 2.43
N GLN A 32 -0.06 8.32 2.83
CA GLN A 32 -1.04 8.93 1.92
C GLN A 32 -0.55 10.29 1.38
N VAL A 33 0.07 11.12 2.23
CA VAL A 33 0.69 12.38 1.80
C VAL A 33 1.84 12.12 0.83
N ASP A 34 2.74 11.18 1.14
CA ASP A 34 3.87 10.84 0.27
C ASP A 34 3.40 10.27 -1.07
N LEU A 35 2.35 9.44 -1.07
CA LEU A 35 1.70 8.91 -2.28
C LEU A 35 1.17 10.04 -3.18
N GLY A 36 0.56 11.08 -2.59
CA GLY A 36 0.07 12.24 -3.34
C GLY A 36 1.19 13.07 -3.96
N LEU A 37 2.35 13.13 -3.31
CA LEU A 37 3.53 13.89 -3.76
C LEU A 37 4.44 13.11 -4.72
N GLU A 38 4.41 11.79 -4.66
CA GLU A 38 5.27 10.92 -5.47
C GLU A 38 4.90 11.02 -6.95
N GLN A 39 5.90 11.17 -7.82
CA GLN A 39 5.70 11.28 -9.28
C GLN A 39 6.11 10.00 -10.01
N ASP A 40 6.95 9.18 -9.39
CA ASP A 40 7.37 7.91 -9.96
C ASP A 40 6.24 6.89 -9.86
N ARG A 41 5.84 6.33 -11.02
CA ARG A 41 4.72 5.39 -11.09
C ARG A 41 4.96 4.13 -10.27
N GLY A 42 6.18 3.59 -10.32
CA GLY A 42 6.55 2.37 -9.59
C GLY A 42 6.52 2.59 -8.07
N LYS A 43 7.01 3.74 -7.61
CA LYS A 43 6.92 4.10 -6.18
C LYS A 43 5.49 4.40 -5.74
N ARG A 44 4.69 5.11 -6.54
CA ARG A 44 3.25 5.33 -6.25
C ARG A 44 2.54 3.99 -6.08
N PHE A 45 2.76 3.06 -7.00
CA PHE A 45 2.21 1.71 -6.90
C PHE A 45 2.63 0.99 -5.62
N ALA A 46 3.92 1.00 -5.28
CA ALA A 46 4.41 0.37 -4.06
C ALA A 46 3.81 0.99 -2.77
N LEU A 47 3.71 2.32 -2.70
CA LEU A 47 3.09 3.04 -1.58
C LEU A 47 1.60 2.73 -1.47
N TRP A 48 0.90 2.72 -2.60
CA TRP A 48 -0.52 2.39 -2.66
C TRP A 48 -0.79 0.94 -2.26
N ALA A 49 0.01 -0.01 -2.76
CA ALA A 49 -0.11 -1.43 -2.42
C ALA A 49 0.12 -1.67 -0.91
N MET A 50 1.09 -0.97 -0.30
CA MET A 50 1.29 -1.01 1.14
C MET A 50 0.07 -0.48 1.91
N LEU A 51 -0.51 0.64 1.47
CA LEU A 51 -1.74 1.18 2.06
C LEU A 51 -2.94 0.23 1.89
N TYR A 52 -2.99 -0.53 0.80
CA TYR A 52 -4.03 -1.53 0.54
C TYR A 52 -3.94 -2.69 1.53
N LEU A 53 -2.73 -3.21 1.78
CA LEU A 53 -2.48 -4.24 2.80
C LEU A 53 -2.83 -3.75 4.21
N LEU A 54 -2.66 -2.45 4.47
CA LEU A 54 -3.05 -1.80 5.72
C LEU A 54 -4.57 -1.50 5.81
N GLY A 55 -5.36 -1.78 4.76
CA GLY A 55 -6.80 -1.50 4.70
C GLY A 55 -7.16 -0.02 4.60
N SER A 56 -6.20 0.85 4.23
CA SER A 56 -6.35 2.30 4.14
C SER A 56 -5.99 2.86 2.76
N ALA A 57 -6.05 2.01 1.72
CA ALA A 57 -5.78 2.43 0.35
C ALA A 57 -6.86 3.38 -0.18
N PRO A 58 -6.46 4.52 -0.77
CA PRO A 58 -7.35 5.36 -1.55
C PRO A 58 -7.76 4.70 -2.87
N ASP A 59 -8.87 5.18 -3.44
CA ASP A 59 -9.40 4.69 -4.73
C ASP A 59 -8.36 4.79 -5.86
N LEU A 60 -8.38 3.77 -6.74
CA LEU A 60 -7.47 3.70 -7.88
C LEU A 60 -7.59 4.92 -8.81
N GLU A 61 -8.81 5.43 -9.00
CA GLU A 61 -9.04 6.60 -9.86
C GLU A 61 -8.56 7.91 -9.24
N ALA A 62 -8.44 7.96 -7.90
CA ALA A 62 -7.89 9.12 -7.20
C ALA A 62 -6.35 9.12 -7.21
N VAL A 63 -5.72 7.94 -7.28
CA VAL A 63 -4.26 7.77 -7.21
C VAL A 63 -3.62 7.65 -8.58
N PHE A 64 -4.30 7.03 -9.54
CA PHE A 64 -3.76 6.69 -10.84
C PHE A 64 -4.63 7.27 -11.96
N ASP A 65 -4.16 8.35 -12.58
CA ASP A 65 -4.83 8.95 -13.74
C ASP A 65 -4.88 7.99 -14.95
N LYS A 66 -3.83 7.18 -15.11
CA LYS A 66 -3.68 6.32 -16.30
C LYS A 66 -4.34 4.97 -16.08
N ALA A 67 -4.97 4.47 -17.14
CA ALA A 67 -5.61 3.16 -17.13
C ALA A 67 -4.62 2.02 -16.85
N ASP A 68 -3.40 2.11 -17.37
CA ASP A 68 -2.33 1.10 -17.21
C ASP A 68 -1.90 0.91 -15.74
N ASP A 69 -1.78 2.02 -15.01
CA ASP A 69 -1.46 2.01 -13.58
C ASP A 69 -2.62 1.43 -12.75
N ARG A 70 -3.87 1.73 -13.14
CA ARG A 70 -5.08 1.16 -12.52
C ARG A 70 -5.20 -0.34 -12.79
N ASP A 71 -4.86 -0.78 -13.99
CA ASP A 71 -4.86 -2.20 -14.37
C ASP A 71 -3.84 -2.98 -13.55
N SER A 72 -2.62 -2.43 -13.40
CA SER A 72 -1.58 -3.00 -12.54
C SER A 72 -2.05 -3.16 -11.09
N ALA A 73 -2.74 -2.15 -10.55
CA ALA A 73 -3.30 -2.18 -9.20
C ALA A 73 -4.44 -3.19 -9.06
N ARG A 74 -5.32 -3.29 -10.07
CA ARG A 74 -6.38 -4.30 -10.12
C ARG A 74 -5.80 -5.71 -10.19
N ASN A 75 -4.77 -5.94 -11.01
CA ASN A 75 -4.07 -7.21 -11.09
C ASN A 75 -3.45 -7.59 -9.74
N PHE A 76 -2.88 -6.64 -9.00
CA PHE A 76 -2.37 -6.89 -7.66
C PHE A 76 -3.47 -7.29 -6.67
N MET A 77 -4.62 -6.60 -6.68
CA MET A 77 -5.78 -6.98 -5.86
C MET A 77 -6.28 -8.40 -6.21
N ASP A 78 -6.35 -8.73 -7.50
CA ASP A 78 -6.78 -10.05 -7.97
C ASP A 78 -5.81 -11.15 -7.52
N LEU A 79 -4.50 -10.91 -7.62
CA LEU A 79 -3.47 -11.83 -7.13
C LEU A 79 -3.52 -12.04 -5.61
N LEU A 80 -3.78 -10.98 -4.83
CA LEU A 80 -3.98 -11.08 -3.39
C LEU A 80 -5.24 -11.90 -3.09
N ALA A 81 -6.36 -11.56 -3.73
CA ALA A 81 -7.63 -12.27 -3.55
C ALA A 81 -7.51 -13.75 -3.96
N ALA A 82 -6.76 -14.06 -5.03
CA ALA A 82 -6.46 -15.42 -5.44
C ALA A 82 -5.58 -16.13 -4.40
N SER A 83 -4.56 -15.47 -3.86
CA SER A 83 -3.69 -16.01 -2.81
C SER A 83 -4.44 -16.26 -1.50
N GLU A 84 -5.46 -15.46 -1.17
CA GLU A 84 -6.32 -15.67 0.00
C GLU A 84 -7.42 -16.71 -0.26
N GLY A 85 -7.86 -16.82 -1.52
CA GLY A 85 -8.88 -17.77 -1.99
C GLY A 85 -8.40 -19.19 -2.22
N ASP A 86 -7.10 -19.42 -2.46
CA ASP A 86 -6.48 -20.75 -2.59
C ASP A 86 -6.31 -21.48 -1.23
N GLY A 87 -6.83 -20.90 -0.14
CA GLY A 87 -6.90 -21.50 1.19
C GLY A 87 -8.16 -22.34 1.47
N VAL A 88 -8.93 -22.71 0.43
CA VAL A 88 -10.05 -23.66 0.53
C VAL A 88 -9.86 -24.76 -0.51
N GLY A 89 -9.14 -25.80 -0.12
CA GLY A 89 -9.02 -27.09 -0.81
C GLY A 89 -8.76 -28.20 0.19
#